data_AF-A0A0K2RG14-F1
#
_entry.id   AF-A0A0K2RG14-F1
#
_cell.length_a   1.000
_cell.length_b   1.000
_cell.length_c   1.000
_cell.angle_alpha   90.00
_cell.angle_beta   90.00
_cell.angle_gamma   90.00
#
_symmetry.space_group_name_H-M   'P 1'
#
loop_
_entity.id
_entity.type
_entity.pdbx_description
1 polymer ?
#
loop_
_entity_poly.entity_id
_entity_poly.type
_entity_poly.pdbx_seq_one_letter_code
_entity_poly.pdbx_strand_id
1 'polypeptide(L)'
;MDAVIRSGRAVSETAAAFAVSWWMVRAALTEACVMTLPDVDELSPRMLGIDEHLFRSVRYFQDPESKTWTRYEPWMTTIVDLDTGQVLGVVDGRDHRGVGDWLFARPLAWRLGVQVVAIDPPQRSGKRCGCGFPAPPSRSIISTWSPWPTRP
;
A
#
# COMPACT_ATOMS: atom_id res chain seq x y z
N MET A 1 -6.96 -10.79 19.70
CA MET A 1 -6.83 -10.92 18.22
C MET A 1 -7.93 -11.79 17.60
N ASP A 2 -8.03 -13.07 17.97
CA ASP A 2 -8.94 -14.07 17.36
C ASP A 2 -10.32 -13.57 16.92
N ALA A 3 -11.05 -12.93 17.83
CA ALA A 3 -12.44 -12.51 17.63
C ALA A 3 -12.63 -11.38 16.58
N VAL A 4 -11.56 -10.88 15.99
CA VAL A 4 -11.57 -9.95 14.84
C VAL A 4 -10.81 -10.58 13.68
N ILE A 5 -9.54 -10.93 13.90
CA ILE A 5 -8.60 -11.32 12.85
C ILE A 5 -8.90 -12.74 12.36
N ARG A 6 -8.91 -13.74 13.27
CA ARG A 6 -9.11 -15.15 12.88
C ARG A 6 -10.56 -15.45 12.47
N SER A 7 -11.53 -14.77 13.07
CA SER A 7 -12.95 -14.93 12.74
C SER A 7 -13.49 -13.94 11.69
N GLY A 8 -12.66 -13.01 11.18
CA GLY A 8 -13.05 -12.03 10.16
C GLY A 8 -14.17 -11.06 10.55
N ARG A 9 -14.47 -10.90 11.86
CA ARG A 9 -15.60 -10.08 12.32
C ARG A 9 -15.29 -8.59 12.27
N ALA A 10 -16.33 -7.77 12.13
CA ALA A 10 -16.16 -6.33 12.16
C ALA A 10 -15.67 -5.85 13.55
N VAL A 11 -14.87 -4.79 13.58
CA VAL A 11 -14.42 -4.14 14.83
C VAL A 11 -15.61 -3.61 15.64
N SER A 12 -16.65 -3.10 14.96
CA SER A 12 -17.91 -2.64 15.57
C SER A 12 -18.75 -3.78 16.16
N GLU A 13 -18.88 -4.88 15.43
CA GLU A 13 -19.55 -6.10 15.92
C GLU A 13 -18.82 -6.66 17.16
N THR A 14 -17.49 -6.66 17.13
CA THR A 14 -16.66 -7.07 18.27
C THR A 14 -16.84 -6.13 19.45
N ALA A 15 -16.82 -4.82 19.24
CA ALA A 15 -17.03 -3.82 20.29
C ALA A 15 -18.40 -4.01 20.97
N ALA A 16 -19.46 -4.21 20.19
CA ALA A 16 -20.80 -4.51 20.70
C ALA A 16 -20.85 -5.83 21.48
N ALA A 17 -20.25 -6.91 20.96
CA ALA A 17 -20.25 -8.23 21.60
C ALA A 17 -19.49 -8.26 22.94
N PHE A 18 -18.50 -7.38 23.13
CA PHE A 18 -17.74 -7.26 24.37
C PHE A 18 -18.18 -6.05 25.25
N ALA A 19 -19.23 -5.32 24.85
CA ALA A 19 -19.71 -4.11 25.52
C ALA A 19 -18.63 -3.03 25.76
N VAL A 20 -17.67 -2.92 24.84
CA VAL A 20 -16.58 -1.91 24.88
C VAL A 20 -16.73 -0.90 23.74
N SER A 21 -15.97 0.19 23.80
CA SER A 21 -15.93 1.16 22.69
C SER A 21 -15.20 0.59 21.48
N TRP A 22 -15.58 1.03 20.27
CA TRP A 22 -14.87 0.72 19.04
C TRP A 22 -13.39 1.10 19.10
N TRP A 23 -13.08 2.23 19.75
CA TRP A 23 -11.72 2.73 19.96
C TRP A 23 -10.87 1.76 20.78
N MET A 24 -11.44 1.12 21.80
CA MET A 24 -10.72 0.15 22.65
C MET A 24 -10.36 -1.11 21.85
N VAL A 25 -11.27 -1.63 21.03
CA VAL A 25 -10.97 -2.75 20.11
C VAL A 25 -9.93 -2.35 19.07
N ARG A 26 -10.04 -1.15 18.49
CA ARG A 26 -9.05 -0.63 17.52
C ARG A 26 -7.66 -0.47 18.14
N ALA A 27 -7.57 0.06 19.37
CA ALA A 27 -6.30 0.20 20.08
C ALA A 27 -5.64 -1.16 20.35
N ALA A 28 -6.39 -2.12 20.90
CA ALA A 28 -5.89 -3.47 21.16
C ALA A 28 -5.47 -4.23 19.87
N LEU A 29 -6.10 -3.92 18.72
CA LEU A 29 -5.65 -4.44 17.43
C LEU A 29 -4.35 -3.79 16.97
N THR A 30 -4.22 -2.47 17.06
CA THR A 30 -2.97 -1.76 16.71
C THR A 30 -1.80 -2.26 17.55
N GLU A 31 -1.97 -2.32 18.88
CA GLU A 31 -0.97 -2.83 19.83
C GLU A 31 -0.55 -4.26 19.47
N ALA A 32 -1.52 -5.15 19.29
CA ALA A 32 -1.23 -6.53 18.95
C ALA A 32 -0.52 -6.64 17.59
N CYS A 33 -0.92 -5.87 16.58
CA CYS A 33 -0.23 -5.85 15.28
C CYS A 33 1.24 -5.41 15.41
N VAL A 34 1.53 -4.36 16.20
CA VAL A 34 2.91 -3.91 16.47
C VAL A 34 3.74 -4.99 17.18
N MET A 35 3.11 -5.82 18.02
CA MET A 35 3.78 -6.92 18.73
C MET A 35 3.95 -8.20 17.91
N THR A 36 3.22 -8.38 16.80
CA THR A 36 3.21 -9.64 16.02
C THR A 36 3.71 -9.54 14.59
N LEU A 37 3.63 -8.35 13.96
CA LEU A 37 4.10 -8.16 12.60
C LEU A 37 5.63 -7.96 12.62
N PRO A 38 6.39 -8.60 11.71
CA PRO A 38 7.81 -8.33 11.57
C PRO A 38 8.03 -6.89 11.08
N ASP A 39 9.16 -6.30 11.45
CA ASP A 39 9.58 -5.05 10.82
C ASP A 39 9.86 -5.31 9.33
N VAL A 40 9.24 -4.50 8.47
CA VAL A 40 9.41 -4.61 7.02
C VAL A 40 10.85 -4.36 6.59
N ASP A 41 11.63 -3.60 7.36
CA ASP A 41 13.05 -3.33 7.08
C ASP A 41 13.98 -4.51 7.40
N GLU A 42 13.51 -5.48 8.20
CA GLU A 42 14.20 -6.75 8.47
C GLU A 42 13.84 -7.85 7.45
N LEU A 43 12.78 -7.67 6.67
CA LEU A 43 12.39 -8.60 5.61
C LEU A 43 13.32 -8.51 4.39
N SER A 44 13.29 -9.54 3.54
CA SER A 44 14.10 -9.61 2.32
C SER A 44 13.30 -10.19 1.13
N PRO A 45 12.22 -9.51 0.70
CA PRO A 45 11.40 -9.94 -0.43
C PRO A 45 12.21 -9.85 -1.73
N ARG A 46 12.12 -10.87 -2.59
CA ARG A 46 12.76 -10.84 -3.93
C ARG A 46 11.76 -10.44 -5.01
N MET A 47 10.47 -10.68 -4.77
CA MET A 47 9.41 -10.37 -5.71
C MET A 47 8.38 -9.46 -5.04
N LEU A 48 8.17 -8.26 -5.59
CA LEU A 48 7.15 -7.33 -5.11
C LEU A 48 5.93 -7.30 -6.03
N GLY A 49 4.74 -7.24 -5.44
CA GLY A 49 3.48 -6.94 -6.11
C GLY A 49 3.03 -5.54 -5.72
N ILE A 50 2.63 -4.74 -6.70
CA ILE A 50 2.07 -3.40 -6.51
C ILE A 50 0.67 -3.37 -7.14
N ASP A 51 -0.36 -3.26 -6.30
CA ASP A 51 -1.76 -3.17 -6.73
C ASP A 51 -2.39 -1.82 -6.34
N GLU A 52 -3.17 -1.25 -7.26
CA GLU A 52 -3.89 0.02 -7.12
C GLU A 52 -5.38 -0.25 -6.86
N HIS A 53 -5.82 -0.11 -5.62
CA HIS A 53 -7.17 -0.50 -5.19
C HIS A 53 -8.07 0.70 -4.84
N LEU A 54 -9.22 0.81 -5.51
CA LEU A 54 -10.28 1.76 -5.18
C LEU A 54 -11.18 1.18 -4.08
N PHE A 55 -10.80 1.35 -2.81
CA PHE A 55 -11.43 0.66 -1.67
C PHE A 55 -12.86 1.14 -1.33
N ARG A 56 -13.36 2.18 -1.99
CA ARG A 56 -14.71 2.73 -1.78
C ARG A 56 -15.18 3.49 -3.03
N SER A 57 -16.49 3.53 -3.25
CA SER A 57 -17.10 4.27 -4.36
C SER A 57 -16.69 5.74 -4.37
N VAL A 58 -16.44 6.28 -5.57
CA VAL A 58 -16.16 7.70 -5.81
C VAL A 58 -17.25 8.58 -5.19
N ARG A 59 -16.86 9.67 -4.54
CA ARG A 59 -17.77 10.66 -3.96
C ARG A 59 -17.47 12.05 -4.52
N TYR A 60 -18.48 12.91 -4.48
CA TYR A 60 -18.34 14.32 -4.82
C TYR A 60 -18.67 15.12 -3.56
N PHE A 61 -17.76 16.02 -3.19
CA PHE A 61 -17.92 16.92 -2.07
C PHE A 61 -17.97 18.34 -2.61
N GLN A 62 -19.00 19.10 -2.22
CA GLN A 62 -19.02 20.54 -2.50
C GLN A 62 -18.26 21.25 -1.39
N ASP A 63 -17.29 22.07 -1.76
CA ASP A 63 -16.61 22.96 -0.85
C ASP A 63 -17.62 24.02 -0.31
N PRO A 64 -17.78 24.16 1.03
CA PRO A 64 -18.82 25.02 1.60
C PRO A 64 -18.67 26.51 1.26
N GLU A 65 -17.45 26.99 1.02
CA GLU A 65 -17.13 28.40 0.81
C GLU A 65 -17.14 28.76 -0.68
N SER A 66 -16.31 28.10 -1.48
CA SER A 66 -16.16 28.34 -2.92
C SER A 66 -17.27 27.73 -3.78
N LYS A 67 -18.12 26.87 -3.22
CA LYS A 67 -19.17 26.09 -3.92
C LYS A 67 -18.66 25.15 -5.01
N THR A 68 -17.35 24.93 -5.09
CA THR A 68 -16.69 24.05 -6.07
C THR A 68 -16.97 22.59 -5.75
N TRP A 69 -17.29 21.78 -6.76
CA TRP A 69 -17.44 20.34 -6.62
C TRP A 69 -16.11 19.61 -6.82
N THR A 70 -15.60 18.98 -5.78
CA THR A 70 -14.38 18.17 -5.80
C THR A 70 -14.73 16.68 -5.85
N ARG A 71 -14.18 15.98 -6.85
CA ARG A 71 -14.24 14.51 -6.96
C ARG A 71 -13.21 13.89 -6.02
N TYR A 72 -13.66 13.04 -5.11
CA TYR A 72 -12.83 12.28 -4.19
C TYR A 72 -12.84 10.80 -4.58
N GLU A 73 -11.66 10.27 -4.90
CA GLU A 73 -11.43 8.87 -5.24
C GLU A 73 -10.55 8.23 -4.15
N PRO A 74 -11.11 7.37 -3.28
CA PRO A 74 -10.36 6.70 -2.23
C PRO A 74 -9.56 5.53 -2.82
N TRP A 75 -8.46 5.88 -3.47
CA TRP A 75 -7.43 4.94 -3.90
C TRP A 75 -6.46 4.64 -2.75
N MET A 76 -5.96 3.42 -2.72
CA MET A 76 -4.78 3.02 -1.97
C MET A 76 -3.91 2.13 -2.86
N THR A 77 -2.59 2.21 -2.70
CA THR A 77 -1.65 1.27 -3.32
C THR A 77 -1.14 0.30 -2.27
N THR A 78 -1.28 -1.00 -2.51
CA THR A 78 -0.69 -2.03 -1.66
C THR A 78 0.65 -2.50 -2.22
N ILE A 79 1.59 -2.80 -1.33
CA ILE A 79 2.90 -3.34 -1.65
C ILE A 79 3.01 -4.68 -0.94
N VAL A 80 3.19 -5.75 -1.71
CA VAL A 80 3.06 -7.14 -1.27
C VAL A 80 4.35 -7.90 -1.61
N ASP A 81 4.83 -8.75 -0.71
CA ASP A 81 5.83 -9.76 -1.03
C ASP A 81 5.16 -10.91 -1.78
N LEU A 82 5.55 -11.17 -3.02
CA LEU A 82 5.01 -12.27 -3.83
C LEU A 82 5.68 -13.61 -3.53
N ASP A 83 6.83 -13.64 -2.83
CA ASP A 83 7.41 -14.89 -2.34
C ASP A 83 6.54 -15.49 -1.20
N THR A 84 5.88 -14.65 -0.39
CA THR A 84 5.11 -15.08 0.80
C THR A 84 3.60 -14.75 0.78
N GLY A 85 3.18 -13.80 -0.07
CA GLY A 85 1.84 -13.21 -0.05
C GLY A 85 1.62 -12.15 1.05
N GLN A 86 2.66 -11.76 1.80
CA GLN A 86 2.55 -10.80 2.90
C GLN A 86 2.39 -9.36 2.39
N VAL A 87 1.41 -8.61 2.92
CA VAL A 87 1.35 -7.15 2.73
C VAL A 87 2.48 -6.49 3.52
N LEU A 88 3.37 -5.81 2.83
CA LEU A 88 4.53 -5.09 3.36
C LEU A 88 4.20 -3.63 3.67
N GLY A 89 3.31 -3.03 2.88
CA GLY A 89 2.92 -1.63 3.02
C GLY A 89 1.60 -1.31 2.34
N VAL A 90 0.96 -0.25 2.83
CA VAL A 90 -0.19 0.39 2.18
C VAL A 90 0.10 1.89 2.13
N VAL A 91 -0.03 2.47 0.95
CA VAL A 91 0.22 3.88 0.66
C VAL A 91 -1.07 4.52 0.17
N ASP A 92 -1.39 5.73 0.60
CA ASP A 92 -2.59 6.43 0.14
C ASP A 92 -2.46 6.91 -1.32
N GLY A 93 -3.57 6.85 -2.05
CA GLY A 93 -3.66 7.34 -3.42
C GLY A 93 -3.32 6.31 -4.49
N ARG A 94 -2.98 6.83 -5.67
CA ARG A 94 -2.71 6.07 -6.91
C ARG A 94 -1.48 6.66 -7.62
N ASP A 95 -0.50 7.06 -6.82
CA ASP A 95 0.61 7.88 -7.28
C ASP A 95 1.94 7.18 -6.99
N HIS A 96 2.71 7.02 -8.06
CA HIS A 96 4.08 6.53 -8.01
C HIS A 96 4.99 7.26 -7.02
N ARG A 97 4.74 8.54 -6.73
CA ARG A 97 5.55 9.28 -5.74
C ARG A 97 5.41 8.68 -4.35
N GLY A 98 4.20 8.34 -3.92
CA GLY A 98 3.98 7.73 -2.59
C GLY A 98 4.64 6.35 -2.47
N VAL A 99 4.53 5.53 -3.51
CA VAL A 99 5.26 4.25 -3.61
C VAL A 99 6.78 4.49 -3.66
N GLY A 100 7.21 5.61 -4.25
CA GLY A 100 8.58 6.10 -4.37
C GLY A 100 9.18 6.36 -3.01
N ASP A 101 8.56 7.27 -2.28
CA ASP A 101 8.97 7.68 -0.94
C ASP A 101 8.94 6.48 0.02
N TRP A 102 7.95 5.58 -0.09
CA TRP A 102 7.90 4.34 0.70
C TRP A 102 9.08 3.40 0.42
N LEU A 103 9.41 3.15 -0.86
CA LEU A 103 10.53 2.31 -1.27
C LEU A 103 11.88 2.95 -0.90
N PHE A 104 12.05 4.25 -1.12
CA PHE A 104 13.29 4.96 -0.76
C PHE A 104 13.54 5.05 0.74
N ALA A 105 12.48 5.01 1.56
CA ALA A 105 12.59 4.90 3.01
C ALA A 105 13.14 3.53 3.49
N ARG A 106 13.14 2.49 2.65
CA ARG A 106 13.69 1.17 3.00
C ARG A 106 15.23 1.15 2.89
N PRO A 107 15.95 0.33 3.69
CA PRO A 107 17.39 0.14 3.59
C PRO A 107 17.89 -0.18 2.17
N LEU A 108 19.14 0.20 1.87
CA LEU A 108 19.71 -0.05 0.54
C LEU A 108 19.81 -1.55 0.23
N ALA A 109 20.18 -2.38 1.21
CA ALA A 109 20.26 -3.83 1.06
C ALA A 109 18.90 -4.45 0.71
N TRP A 110 17.83 -4.00 1.36
CA TRP A 110 16.45 -4.38 1.07
C TRP A 110 16.10 -4.10 -0.40
N ARG A 111 16.35 -2.87 -0.87
CA ARG A 111 16.06 -2.45 -2.26
C ARG A 111 16.88 -3.19 -3.31
N LEU A 112 18.11 -3.57 -2.99
CA LEU A 112 18.98 -4.36 -3.88
C LEU A 112 18.65 -5.86 -3.85
N GLY A 113 17.94 -6.34 -2.83
CA GLY A 113 17.47 -7.73 -2.71
C GLY A 113 16.24 -8.04 -3.58
N VAL A 114 15.42 -7.02 -3.88
CA VAL A 114 14.31 -7.12 -4.84
C VAL A 114 14.87 -7.44 -6.23
N GLN A 115 14.22 -8.33 -6.96
CA GLN A 115 14.60 -8.81 -8.29
C GLN A 115 13.48 -8.61 -9.31
N VAL A 116 12.23 -8.80 -8.88
CA VAL A 116 11.03 -8.69 -9.71
C VAL A 116 10.05 -7.72 -9.05
N VAL A 117 9.42 -6.87 -9.86
CA VAL A 117 8.28 -6.05 -9.44
C VAL A 117 7.16 -6.27 -10.44
N ALA A 118 6.08 -6.94 -10.01
CA ALA A 118 4.84 -7.03 -10.75
C ALA A 118 3.99 -5.80 -10.42
N ILE A 119 3.51 -5.12 -11.47
CA ILE A 119 2.58 -4.01 -11.37
C ILE A 119 1.46 -4.31 -12.35
N ASP A 120 0.22 -4.35 -11.87
CA ASP A 120 -0.91 -4.54 -12.76
C ASP A 120 -1.05 -3.36 -13.73
N PRO A 121 -1.43 -3.60 -15.01
CA PRO A 121 -1.59 -2.53 -15.97
C PRO A 121 -2.66 -1.55 -15.45
N PRO A 122 -2.36 -0.24 -15.38
CA PRO A 122 -3.21 0.71 -14.67
C PRO A 122 -4.63 0.69 -15.24
N GLN A 123 -5.62 0.47 -14.37
CA GLN A 123 -7.04 0.51 -14.73
C GLN A 123 -7.33 1.76 -15.58
N ARG A 124 -8.00 1.56 -16.72
CA ARG A 124 -8.03 2.47 -17.87
C ARG A 124 -8.88 3.73 -17.65
N SER A 125 -8.52 4.55 -16.67
CA SER A 125 -8.85 5.98 -16.64
C SER A 125 -7.99 6.73 -17.64
N GLY A 126 -8.55 7.71 -18.36
CA GLY A 126 -7.90 8.40 -19.50
C GLY A 126 -6.73 9.35 -19.17
N LYS A 127 -5.93 9.06 -18.13
CA LYS A 127 -4.73 9.81 -17.73
C LYS A 127 -3.58 8.81 -17.54
N ARG A 128 -2.45 9.09 -18.18
CA ARG A 128 -1.25 8.25 -18.17
C ARG A 128 -0.42 8.57 -16.92
N CYS A 129 -0.33 7.65 -15.97
CA CYS A 129 0.67 7.71 -14.91
C CYS A 129 2.06 7.54 -15.55
N GLY A 130 2.89 8.59 -15.49
CA GLY A 130 4.28 8.55 -15.90
C GLY A 130 5.15 8.40 -14.67
N CYS A 131 5.66 7.20 -14.42
CA CYS A 131 6.27 6.82 -13.15
C CYS A 131 7.69 6.27 -13.31
N GLY A 132 8.68 7.16 -13.16
CA GLY A 132 10.09 6.78 -13.25
C GLY A 132 10.61 6.17 -11.93
N PHE A 133 10.48 4.85 -11.78
CA PHE A 133 11.22 4.09 -10.78
C PHE A 133 12.49 3.48 -11.37
N PRO A 134 13.62 3.52 -10.67
CA PRO A 134 14.81 2.78 -11.08
C PRO A 134 14.82 1.37 -10.44
N ALA A 135 15.42 0.37 -11.13
CA ALA A 135 15.26 -1.06 -10.82
C ALA A 135 16.59 -1.86 -10.87
N PRO A 136 16.79 -2.87 -9.98
CA PRO A 136 17.96 -3.76 -10.01
C PRO A 136 17.86 -4.78 -11.16
N PRO A 137 18.97 -5.47 -11.52
CA PRO A 137 19.07 -6.11 -12.83
C PRO A 137 18.61 -7.58 -12.88
N SER A 138 17.39 -7.86 -13.37
CA SER A 138 17.15 -8.92 -14.38
C SER A 138 15.68 -9.06 -14.85
N ARG A 139 15.51 -9.22 -16.18
CA ARG A 139 14.44 -9.93 -16.95
C ARG A 139 13.10 -10.29 -16.27
N SER A 140 11.92 -10.03 -16.83
CA SER A 140 11.52 -9.41 -18.12
C SER A 140 10.02 -9.11 -18.16
N ILE A 141 9.67 -8.05 -18.92
CA ILE A 141 8.34 -7.63 -19.44
C ILE A 141 7.49 -6.69 -18.56
N ILE A 142 6.93 -5.57 -19.06
CA ILE A 142 7.37 -4.62 -20.12
C ILE A 142 7.00 -3.19 -19.66
N SER A 143 8.00 -2.33 -19.49
CA SER A 143 8.11 -1.04 -20.18
C SER A 143 9.59 -0.66 -20.19
N THR A 144 10.05 0.10 -21.18
CA THR A 144 11.48 0.42 -21.34
C THR A 144 11.89 1.52 -20.37
N TRP A 145 12.82 1.22 -19.46
CA TRP A 145 13.32 2.17 -18.45
C TRP A 145 14.85 2.28 -18.47
N SER A 146 15.35 3.47 -18.11
CA SER A 146 16.77 3.83 -18.07
C SER A 146 17.41 3.53 -16.71
N PRO A 147 18.75 3.38 -16.62
CA PRO A 147 19.45 3.04 -15.38
C PRO A 147 19.34 4.10 -14.27
N TRP A 148 19.58 3.66 -13.02
CA TRP A 148 19.53 4.45 -11.79
C TRP A 148 20.28 5.80 -11.90
N PRO A 149 19.65 6.93 -11.56
CA PRO A 149 20.39 8.16 -11.34
C PRO A 149 21.12 8.12 -10.00
N THR A 150 22.41 7.78 -10.01
CA THR A 150 23.33 8.23 -8.95
C THR A 150 23.45 9.74 -9.04
N ARG A 151 22.68 10.50 -8.24
CA ARG A 151 22.96 11.92 -8.02
C ARG A 151 24.04 12.06 -6.93
N PRO A 152 24.94 13.06 -7.06
CA PRO A 152 26.07 13.26 -6.16
C PRO A 152 25.64 13.73 -4.76
#